data_AF-A0A3A4PHQ6-F1
#
_entry.id   AF-A0A3A4PHQ6-F1
#
_cell.length_a   1.000
_cell.length_b   1.000
_cell.length_c   1.000
_cell.angle_alpha   90.00
_cell.angle_beta   90.00
_cell.angle_gamma   90.00
#
_symmetry.space_group_name_H-M   'P 1'
#
loop_
_entity.id
_entity.type
_entity.pdbx_description
1 polymer ?
#
loop_
_entity_poly.entity_id
_entity_poly.type
_entity_poly.pdbx_seq_one_letter_code
_entity_poly.pdbx_strand_id
1 'polypeptide(L)' 'MSEMTQEHTVVFEPHKPARPMEIVTDKKGDRWLCDEGIDQKKDLRSQGCWNCGELAFNRND' A
#
# COMPACT_ATOMS: atom_id res chain seq x y z
N MET A 1 22.63 22.58 -38.92
CA MET A 1 22.42 21.72 -37.73
C MET A 1 22.21 22.66 -36.57
N SER A 2 20.97 22.85 -36.14
CA SER A 2 20.64 23.69 -34.99
C SER A 2 19.77 22.83 -34.08
N GLU A 3 20.39 22.25 -33.08
CA GLU A 3 19.74 21.48 -32.03
C GLU A 3 18.91 22.44 -31.18
N MET A 4 17.58 22.25 -31.18
CA MET A 4 16.66 22.92 -30.27
C MET A 4 16.60 22.11 -28.98
N THR A 5 17.24 22.62 -27.92
CA THR A 5 17.11 22.10 -26.56
C THR A 5 15.71 22.45 -26.03
N GLN A 6 14.80 21.48 -26.00
CA GLN A 6 13.49 21.63 -25.36
C GLN A 6 13.67 21.74 -23.84
N GLU A 7 13.30 22.89 -23.26
CA GLU A 7 13.12 23.05 -21.82
C GLU A 7 11.91 22.22 -21.37
N HIS A 8 12.17 21.03 -20.84
CA HIS A 8 11.14 20.16 -20.29
C HIS A 8 10.80 20.66 -18.87
N THR A 9 9.75 21.46 -18.75
CA THR A 9 9.20 21.85 -17.44
C THR A 9 8.67 20.60 -16.74
N VAL A 10 9.41 20.09 -15.76
CA VAL A 10 8.98 18.96 -14.94
C VAL A 10 7.85 19.45 -14.03
N VAL A 11 6.61 19.08 -14.36
CA VAL A 11 5.47 19.30 -13.46
C VAL A 11 5.66 18.34 -12.29
N PHE A 12 6.00 18.87 -11.12
CA PHE A 12 6.10 18.07 -9.89
C PHE A 12 4.69 17.72 -9.45
N GLU A 13 4.20 16.54 -9.86
CA GLU A 13 3.00 15.97 -9.28
C GLU A 13 3.33 15.49 -7.86
N PRO A 14 2.71 16.06 -6.82
CA PRO A 14 2.91 15.55 -5.47
C PRO A 14 2.47 14.09 -5.43
N HIS A 15 3.27 13.25 -4.75
CA HIS A 15 2.91 11.85 -4.56
C HIS A 15 1.51 11.77 -3.96
N LYS A 16 0.62 11.02 -4.62
CA LYS A 16 -0.70 10.75 -4.07
C LYS A 16 -0.52 10.03 -2.74
N PRO A 17 -1.26 10.42 -1.69
CA PRO A 17 -1.19 9.74 -0.41
C PRO A 17 -1.51 8.25 -0.63
N ALA A 18 -0.84 7.39 0.12
CA ALA A 18 -1.17 5.98 0.14
C ALA A 18 -2.65 5.82 0.53
N ARG A 19 -3.27 4.77 0.00
CA ARG A 19 -4.62 4.39 0.41
C ARG A 19 -4.65 4.18 1.94
N PRO A 20 -5.71 4.63 2.64
CA PRO A 20 -5.81 4.47 4.10
C PRO A 20 -5.82 2.98 4.46
N MET A 21 -4.96 2.59 5.41
CA MET A 21 -4.83 1.20 5.85
C MET A 21 -4.93 1.11 7.37
N GLU A 22 -5.48 0.00 7.86
CA GLU A 22 -5.63 -0.32 9.28
C GLU A 22 -5.12 -1.73 9.59
N ILE A 23 -4.73 -1.94 10.85
CA ILE A 23 -4.39 -3.27 11.36
C ILE A 23 -5.63 -3.89 11.99
N VAL A 24 -6.01 -5.06 11.48
CA VAL A 24 -7.15 -5.84 11.95
C VAL A 24 -6.62 -7.14 12.56
N THR A 25 -7.21 -7.55 13.68
CA THR A 25 -6.91 -8.85 14.30
C THR A 25 -8.08 -9.78 14.03
N ASP A 26 -7.81 -10.93 13.42
CA ASP A 26 -8.85 -11.92 13.17
C ASP A 26 -9.19 -12.73 14.44
N LYS A 27 -10.14 -13.66 14.31
CA LYS A 27 -10.60 -14.50 15.44
C LYS A 27 -9.54 -15.47 15.96
N LYS A 28 -8.50 -15.76 15.18
CA LYS A 28 -7.38 -16.63 15.56
C LYS A 28 -6.28 -15.83 16.28
N GLY A 29 -6.38 -14.50 16.27
CA GLY A 29 -5.37 -13.60 16.82
C GLY A 29 -4.31 -13.19 15.80
N ASP A 30 -4.46 -13.58 14.53
CA ASP A 30 -3.53 -13.19 13.48
C ASP A 30 -3.77 -11.72 13.11
N ARG A 31 -2.67 -10.98 12.88
CA ARG A 31 -2.73 -9.58 12.47
C ARG A 31 -2.69 -9.46 10.97
N TRP A 32 -3.54 -8.59 10.45
CA TRP A 32 -3.73 -8.32 9.04
C TRP A 32 -3.63 -6.82 8.78
N LEU A 33 -2.90 -6.45 7.73
CA LEU A 33 -2.90 -5.09 7.18
C LEU A 33 -3.95 -5.04 6.08
N CYS A 34 -4.97 -4.21 6.26
CA CYS A 34 -6.11 -4.08 5.35
C CYS A 34 -6.27 -2.63 4.90
N ASP A 35 -6.90 -2.42 3.74
CA ASP A 35 -7.47 -1.10 3.41
C ASP A 35 -8.57 -0.75 4.44
N GLU A 36 -8.78 0.53 4.71
CA GLU A 36 -9.82 0.98 5.64
C GLU A 36 -11.22 0.60 5.13
N GLY A 37 -12.09 0.16 6.05
CA GLY A 37 -13.50 -0.12 5.74
C GLY A 37 -13.78 -1.56 5.27
N ILE A 38 -12.87 -2.50 5.52
CA ILE A 38 -13.11 -3.91 5.26
C ILE A 38 -14.16 -4.49 6.21
N ASP A 39 -14.79 -5.60 5.81
CA ASP A 39 -15.71 -6.34 6.64
C ASP A 39 -14.96 -7.44 7.42
N GLN A 40 -14.74 -7.19 8.71
CA GLN A 40 -14.05 -8.13 9.62
C GLN A 40 -14.81 -9.45 9.83
N LYS A 41 -16.07 -9.55 9.40
CA LYS A 41 -16.85 -10.80 9.45
C LYS A 41 -16.63 -11.68 8.22
N LYS A 42 -16.08 -11.11 7.14
CA LYS A 42 -15.75 -11.84 5.91
C LYS A 42 -14.29 -12.26 5.92
N ASP A 43 -13.93 -13.10 4.96
CA ASP A 43 -12.55 -13.54 4.77
C ASP A 43 -11.66 -12.34 4.43
N LEU A 44 -10.65 -12.06 5.26
CA LEU A 44 -9.77 -10.90 5.11
C LEU A 44 -8.86 -11.05 3.88
N ARG A 45 -8.42 -12.26 3.56
CA ARG A 45 -7.57 -12.53 2.40
C ARG A 45 -8.29 -12.22 1.09
N SER A 46 -9.56 -12.58 0.97
CA SER A 46 -10.39 -12.28 -0.20
C SER A 46 -10.63 -10.78 -0.43
N GLN A 47 -10.45 -9.98 0.63
CA GLN A 47 -10.59 -8.52 0.61
C GLN A 47 -9.26 -7.80 0.33
N GLY A 48 -8.20 -8.55 0.00
CA GLY A 48 -6.89 -7.99 -0.32
C GLY A 48 -6.04 -7.64 0.90
N CYS A 49 -6.45 -8.04 2.11
CA CYS A 49 -5.63 -7.85 3.29
C CYS A 49 -4.39 -8.74 3.26
N TRP A 50 -3.29 -8.24 3.83
CA TRP A 50 -2.04 -8.97 3.94
C TRP A 50 -1.82 -9.46 5.36
N ASN A 51 -1.56 -10.76 5.52
CA ASN A 51 -1.23 -11.33 6.82
C ASN A 51 0.19 -10.88 7.24
N CYS A 52 0.29 -10.23 8.40
CA CYS A 52 1.56 -9.69 8.90
C CYS A 52 2.55 -10.75 9.38
N GLY A 53 2.10 -11.99 9.63
CA GLY A 53 2.97 -13.12 9.95
C GLY A 53 3.60 -13.76 8.71
N GLU A 54 2.98 -13.59 7.54
CA GLU A 54 3.50 -14.09 6.26
C GLU A 54 4.44 -13.09 5.58
N LEU A 55 4.20 -11.79 5.78
CA LEU A 55 5.07 -10.74 5.27
C LEU A 55 6.12 -10.37 6.33
N ALA A 56 7.34 -10.85 6.15
CA ALA A 56 8.48 -10.24 6.80
C ALA A 56 8.69 -8.84 6.19
N PHE A 57 8.33 -7.79 6.92
CA PHE A 57 8.79 -6.44 6.61
C PHE A 57 10.25 -6.29 7.08
N ASN A 58 11.16 -7.08 6.50
CA ASN A 58 12.57 -6.77 6.63
C ASN A 58 12.86 -5.57 5.72
N ARG A 59 13.33 -4.46 6.32
CA ARG A 59 14.20 -3.56 5.55
C ARG A 59 15.39 -4.44 5.21
N ASN A 60 15.51 -4.81 3.94
CA ASN A 60 16.66 -5.52 3.40
C ASN A 60 17.89 -4.63 3.69
N ASP A 61 18.58 -4.89 4.80
CA ASP A 61 19.84 -4.27 5.19
C ASP A 61 21.04 -5.04 4.63
#